data_AF-A0A5C6JU40-F1
#
_entry.id   AF-A0A5C6JU40-F1
#
_cell.length_a   1.000
_cell.length_b   1.000
_cell.length_c   1.000
_cell.angle_alpha   90.00
_cell.angle_beta   90.00
_cell.angle_gamma   90.00
#
_symmetry.space_group_name_H-M   'P 1'
#
loop_
_entity.id
_entity.type
_entity.pdbx_description
1 polymer ?
#
loop_
_entity_poly.entity_id
_entity_poly.type
_entity_poly.pdbx_seq_one_letter_code
_entity_poly.pdbx_strand_id
1 'polypeptide(L)'
;MSTMQSMPAFDVEALRRGIEERDVATMRGLYAENAQMTVVDRRDQPSHPHQISGASAIGEFLEELCSRDMEHRLEQVVVSADGSHAAYLERCRYPDDTTVLATSMLDLRDGRITAQTSLQEWDEESGGARPEAAPTAAAEAAERVEHLDFSKPDEVRTFGHGRAEIFNVGGGVIGRLVLEPGWRWSEDVKPLAGTEWCEAPHFQYHVSGTIRVHMADGTEFDAKAGDLTLLPSGHDAWVIGDETVVVVDWQGAVHYAEKP
;
A
#
# COMPACT_ATOMS: atom_id res chain seq x y z
N MET A 1 -27.99 18.37 -22.26
CA MET A 1 -26.75 18.49 -21.47
C MET A 1 -27.09 18.13 -20.04
N SER A 2 -26.87 16.87 -19.65
CA SER A 2 -27.01 16.48 -18.24
C SER A 2 -25.88 17.13 -17.45
N THR A 3 -26.24 17.90 -16.44
CA THR A 3 -25.34 18.30 -15.36
C THR A 3 -24.74 17.04 -14.74
N MET A 4 -23.44 16.80 -14.93
CA MET A 4 -22.70 15.86 -14.08
C MET A 4 -22.81 16.39 -12.65
N GLN A 5 -23.64 15.75 -11.83
CA GLN A 5 -23.57 15.91 -10.39
C GLN A 5 -22.18 15.46 -9.96
N SER A 6 -21.46 16.34 -9.26
CA SER A 6 -20.24 15.98 -8.56
C SER A 6 -20.54 14.76 -7.69
N MET A 7 -19.85 13.64 -7.91
CA MET A 7 -19.91 12.52 -6.99
C MET A 7 -19.45 13.01 -5.60
N PRO A 8 -20.10 12.58 -4.52
CA PRO A 8 -19.66 12.95 -3.18
C PRO A 8 -18.27 12.37 -2.93
N ALA A 9 -17.34 13.22 -2.50
CA ALA A 9 -16.00 12.80 -2.11
C ALA A 9 -16.05 12.04 -0.78
N PHE A 10 -15.06 11.19 -0.53
CA PHE A 10 -14.92 10.52 0.76
C PHE A 10 -14.64 11.54 1.87
N ASP A 11 -15.35 11.41 2.98
CA ASP A 11 -15.30 12.36 4.09
C ASP A 11 -14.19 12.00 5.09
N VAL A 12 -12.98 12.50 4.83
CA VAL A 12 -11.79 12.28 5.67
C VAL A 12 -11.94 12.88 7.07
N GLU A 13 -12.68 13.98 7.21
CA GLU A 13 -12.92 14.61 8.52
C GLU A 13 -13.88 13.77 9.36
N ALA A 14 -14.91 13.18 8.74
CA ALA A 14 -15.76 12.20 9.41
C ALA A 14 -14.97 10.94 9.80
N LEU A 15 -14.05 10.45 8.96
CA LEU A 15 -13.15 9.34 9.32
C LEU A 15 -12.31 9.69 10.56
N ARG A 16 -11.66 10.86 10.55
CA ARG A 16 -10.84 11.34 11.68
C ARG A 16 -11.64 11.44 12.96
N ARG A 17 -12.78 12.13 12.91
CA ARG A 17 -13.68 12.28 14.06
C ARG A 17 -14.15 10.91 14.56
N GLY A 18 -14.57 10.04 13.65
CA GLY A 18 -15.02 8.69 13.98
C GLY A 18 -13.99 7.89 14.76
N ILE A 19 -12.75 7.89 14.29
CA ILE A 19 -11.63 7.15 14.91
C ILE A 19 -11.19 7.80 16.22
N GLU A 20 -10.79 9.07 16.18
CA GLU A 20 -10.14 9.73 17.32
C GLU A 20 -11.10 10.00 18.49
N GLU A 21 -12.39 10.25 18.20
CA GLU A 21 -13.42 10.46 19.23
C GLU A 21 -14.19 9.18 19.57
N ARG A 22 -13.88 8.05 18.92
CA ARG A 22 -14.59 6.76 19.05
C ARG A 22 -16.09 6.89 18.75
N ASP A 23 -16.45 7.74 17.79
CA ASP A 23 -17.82 7.93 17.32
C ASP A 23 -18.19 6.85 16.29
N VAL A 24 -18.67 5.72 16.80
CA VAL A 24 -19.07 4.56 15.99
C VAL A 24 -20.21 4.88 15.04
N ALA A 25 -21.11 5.79 15.39
CA ALA A 25 -22.20 6.18 14.51
C ALA A 25 -21.66 6.92 13.27
N THR A 26 -20.71 7.84 13.47
CA THR A 26 -20.00 8.49 12.37
C THR A 26 -19.23 7.46 11.53
N MET A 27 -18.45 6.55 12.14
CA MET A 27 -17.68 5.55 11.40
C MET A 27 -18.57 4.61 10.58
N ARG A 28 -19.63 4.07 11.18
CA ARG A 28 -20.61 3.23 10.48
C ARG A 28 -21.25 3.97 9.30
N GLY A 29 -21.48 5.27 9.45
CA GLY A 29 -22.03 6.14 8.41
C GLY A 29 -21.15 6.26 7.15
N LEU A 30 -19.86 5.93 7.25
CA LEU A 30 -18.92 5.93 6.11
C LEU A 30 -19.06 4.70 5.23
N TYR A 31 -19.64 3.60 5.73
CA TYR A 31 -19.78 2.36 4.98
C TYR A 31 -21.03 2.34 4.09
N ALA A 32 -20.93 1.61 2.99
CA ALA A 32 -22.08 1.16 2.21
C ALA A 32 -22.81 0.01 2.95
N GLU A 33 -24.11 -0.15 2.71
CA GLU A 33 -24.95 -1.13 3.42
C GLU A 33 -24.39 -2.57 3.34
N ASN A 34 -23.85 -2.95 2.19
CA ASN A 34 -23.30 -4.28 1.90
C ASN A 34 -21.76 -4.33 1.92
N ALA A 35 -21.11 -3.37 2.59
CA ALA A 35 -19.66 -3.28 2.64
C ALA A 35 -19.00 -4.54 3.23
N GLN A 36 -17.76 -4.82 2.84
CA GLN A 36 -16.95 -5.90 3.40
C GLN A 36 -15.79 -5.32 4.20
N MET A 37 -15.48 -5.92 5.34
CA MET A 37 -14.26 -5.61 6.10
C MET A 37 -13.48 -6.89 6.32
N THR A 38 -12.18 -6.83 6.04
CA THR A 38 -11.20 -7.87 6.33
C THR A 38 -10.21 -7.32 7.33
N VAL A 39 -10.05 -7.98 8.47
CA VAL A 39 -9.03 -7.65 9.47
C VAL A 39 -8.03 -8.78 9.56
N VAL A 40 -6.75 -8.41 9.45
CA VAL A 40 -5.63 -9.31 9.65
C VAL A 40 -4.82 -8.80 10.83
N ASP A 41 -4.59 -9.66 11.81
CA ASP A 41 -3.77 -9.35 12.98
C ASP A 41 -3.10 -10.61 13.54
N ARG A 42 -2.49 -10.50 14.72
CA ARG A 42 -1.83 -11.63 15.40
C ARG A 42 -2.75 -12.80 15.75
N ARG A 43 -4.06 -12.60 15.79
CA ARG A 43 -5.10 -13.62 16.06
C ARG A 43 -5.71 -14.13 14.75
N ASP A 44 -6.09 -13.22 13.87
CA ASP A 44 -6.75 -13.49 12.60
C ASP A 44 -5.74 -13.37 11.45
N GLN A 45 -4.98 -14.45 11.24
CA GLN A 45 -3.83 -14.47 10.33
C GLN A 45 -4.22 -14.45 8.84
N PRO A 46 -3.29 -14.12 7.91
CA PRO A 46 -3.61 -14.00 6.48
C PRO A 46 -4.30 -15.21 5.83
N SER A 47 -4.04 -16.42 6.32
CA SER A 47 -4.69 -17.64 5.83
C SER A 47 -6.14 -17.81 6.32
N HIS A 48 -6.51 -17.16 7.43
CA HIS A 48 -7.82 -17.20 8.08
C HIS A 48 -8.17 -15.83 8.68
N PRO A 49 -8.32 -14.78 7.84
CA PRO A 49 -8.57 -13.43 8.34
C PRO A 49 -10.01 -13.29 8.84
N HIS A 50 -10.25 -12.31 9.70
CA HIS A 50 -11.59 -12.01 10.16
C HIS A 50 -12.35 -11.25 9.07
N GLN A 51 -13.39 -11.88 8.53
CA GLN A 51 -14.24 -11.31 7.49
C GLN A 51 -15.58 -10.89 8.08
N ILE A 52 -15.94 -9.63 7.88
CA ILE A 52 -17.16 -9.02 8.41
C ILE A 52 -17.95 -8.44 7.24
N SER A 53 -19.21 -8.86 7.11
CA SER A 53 -20.07 -8.49 5.99
C SER A 53 -21.24 -7.62 6.42
N GLY A 54 -21.37 -6.45 5.79
CA GLY A 54 -22.48 -5.51 5.95
C GLY A 54 -22.25 -4.46 7.03
N ALA A 55 -22.79 -3.26 6.81
CA ALA A 55 -22.58 -2.11 7.69
C ALA A 55 -23.10 -2.31 9.13
N SER A 56 -24.06 -3.22 9.36
CA SER A 56 -24.50 -3.56 10.72
C SER A 56 -23.44 -4.33 11.48
N ALA A 57 -22.92 -5.42 10.89
CA ALA A 57 -21.89 -6.25 11.52
C ALA A 57 -20.56 -5.49 11.67
N ILE A 58 -20.21 -4.64 10.70
CA ILE A 58 -19.08 -3.72 10.82
C ILE A 58 -19.30 -2.75 11.99
N GLY A 59 -20.52 -2.22 12.16
CA GLY A 59 -20.87 -1.39 13.31
C GLY A 59 -20.65 -2.11 14.64
N GLU A 60 -21.14 -3.35 14.78
CA GLU A 60 -20.96 -4.17 15.99
C GLU A 60 -19.47 -4.42 16.29
N PHE A 61 -18.66 -4.70 15.28
CA PHE A 61 -17.21 -4.83 15.43
C PHE A 61 -16.55 -3.52 15.90
N LEU A 62 -16.93 -2.38 15.32
CA LEU A 62 -16.42 -1.07 15.72
C LEU A 62 -16.86 -0.69 17.14
N GLU A 63 -18.06 -1.07 17.56
CA GLU A 63 -18.53 -0.91 18.94
C GLU A 63 -17.66 -1.73 19.91
N GLU A 64 -17.35 -2.98 19.58
CA GLU A 64 -16.43 -3.79 20.38
C GLU A 64 -15.04 -3.15 20.46
N LEU A 65 -14.49 -2.70 19.33
CA LEU A 65 -13.18 -2.04 19.27
C LEU A 65 -13.15 -0.77 20.15
N CYS A 66 -14.15 0.11 19.99
CA CYS A 66 -14.24 1.38 20.72
C CYS A 66 -14.57 1.20 22.21
N SER A 67 -15.13 0.05 22.60
CA SER A 67 -15.40 -0.28 24.01
C SER A 67 -14.12 -0.60 24.79
N ARG A 68 -13.03 -0.93 24.09
CA ARG A 68 -11.72 -1.17 24.69
C ARG A 68 -11.14 0.16 25.18
N ASP A 69 -10.51 0.13 26.35
CA ASP A 69 -9.78 1.30 26.86
C ASP A 69 -8.50 1.44 26.03
N MET A 70 -8.55 2.26 24.98
CA MET A 70 -7.40 2.60 24.15
C MET A 70 -7.59 3.99 23.54
N GLU A 71 -6.48 4.68 23.29
CA GLU A 71 -6.44 5.88 22.48
C GLU A 71 -6.30 5.51 21.00
N HIS A 72 -7.01 6.21 20.13
CA HIS A 72 -6.91 6.07 18.67
C HIS A 72 -6.42 7.39 18.06
N ARG A 73 -5.47 7.31 17.14
CA ARG A 73 -4.98 8.47 16.38
C ARG A 73 -4.92 8.14 14.90
N LEU A 74 -5.56 8.96 14.07
CA LEU A 74 -5.46 8.86 12.62
C LEU A 74 -4.22 9.64 12.16
N GLU A 75 -3.22 8.96 11.62
CA GLU A 75 -1.95 9.59 11.23
C GLU A 75 -2.03 10.16 9.81
N GLN A 76 -1.90 9.29 8.80
CA GLN A 76 -1.90 9.66 7.40
C GLN A 76 -3.21 9.19 6.74
N VAL A 77 -3.70 9.99 5.81
CA VAL A 77 -4.83 9.60 4.95
C VAL A 77 -4.52 10.04 3.53
N VAL A 78 -4.67 9.14 2.59
CA VAL A 78 -4.60 9.42 1.15
C VAL A 78 -5.92 9.02 0.52
N VAL A 79 -6.41 9.85 -0.41
CA VAL A 79 -7.59 9.54 -1.22
C VAL A 79 -7.14 9.64 -2.67
N SER A 80 -7.49 8.64 -3.48
CA SER A 80 -7.16 8.64 -4.90
C SER A 80 -7.82 9.83 -5.60
N ALA A 81 -7.19 10.35 -6.65
CA ALA A 81 -7.68 11.55 -7.34
C ALA A 81 -9.08 11.38 -7.96
N ASP A 82 -9.43 10.15 -8.33
CA ASP A 82 -10.75 9.77 -8.84
C ASP A 82 -11.76 9.42 -7.73
N GLY A 83 -11.34 9.45 -6.46
CA GLY A 83 -12.16 9.15 -5.29
C GLY A 83 -12.61 7.69 -5.17
N SER A 84 -12.00 6.78 -5.93
CA SER A 84 -12.34 5.35 -5.93
C SER A 84 -11.65 4.56 -4.81
N HIS A 85 -10.57 5.09 -4.23
CA HIS A 85 -9.83 4.44 -3.15
C HIS A 85 -9.41 5.46 -2.08
N ALA A 86 -9.23 4.98 -0.87
CA ALA A 86 -8.52 5.70 0.18
C ALA A 86 -7.66 4.73 0.98
N ALA A 87 -6.61 5.23 1.60
CA ALA A 87 -5.83 4.46 2.56
C ALA A 87 -5.47 5.34 3.75
N TYR A 88 -5.38 4.73 4.93
CA TYR A 88 -4.98 5.45 6.13
C TYR A 88 -4.12 4.61 7.06
N LEU A 89 -3.33 5.34 7.86
CA LEU A 89 -2.58 4.80 9.00
C LEU A 89 -3.28 5.23 10.29
N GLU A 90 -3.49 4.29 11.19
CA GLU A 90 -4.03 4.50 12.51
C GLU A 90 -3.07 3.93 13.56
N ARG A 91 -2.84 4.70 14.63
CA ARG A 91 -2.09 4.24 15.78
C ARG A 91 -3.01 4.14 16.98
N CYS A 92 -3.04 2.97 17.60
CA CYS A 92 -3.75 2.74 18.84
C CYS A 92 -2.76 2.56 19.99
N ARG A 93 -3.09 3.05 21.18
CA ARG A 93 -2.30 2.86 22.41
C ARG A 93 -3.19 2.37 23.54
N TYR A 94 -2.82 1.24 24.13
CA TYR A 94 -3.46 0.69 25.32
C TYR A 94 -2.91 1.33 26.62
N PRO A 95 -3.66 1.26 27.74
CA PRO A 95 -3.23 1.77 29.04
C PRO A 95 -1.95 1.15 29.59
N ASP A 96 -1.57 -0.03 29.11
CA ASP A 96 -0.31 -0.70 29.45
C ASP A 96 0.86 -0.31 28.52
N ASP A 97 0.69 0.77 27.75
CA ASP A 97 1.60 1.28 26.73
C ASP A 97 1.79 0.38 25.50
N THR A 98 1.09 -0.76 25.39
CA THR A 98 1.07 -1.57 24.17
C THR A 98 0.56 -0.71 23.02
N THR A 99 1.37 -0.58 21.97
CA THR A 99 1.00 0.13 20.76
C THR A 99 0.56 -0.85 19.68
N VAL A 100 -0.44 -0.44 18.90
CA VAL A 100 -0.87 -1.11 17.67
C VAL A 100 -0.77 -0.12 16.53
N LEU A 101 -0.10 -0.50 15.44
CA LEU A 101 -0.13 0.24 14.19
C LEU A 101 -1.00 -0.50 13.20
N ALA A 102 -2.02 0.19 12.69
CA ALA A 102 -2.92 -0.34 11.68
C ALA A 102 -2.77 0.43 10.38
N THR A 103 -2.70 -0.29 9.26
CA THR A 103 -2.87 0.27 7.93
C THR A 103 -4.15 -0.27 7.32
N SER A 104 -4.95 0.62 6.72
CA SER A 104 -6.23 0.24 6.12
C SER A 104 -6.33 0.75 4.69
N MET A 105 -6.69 -0.13 3.76
CA MET A 105 -7.05 0.22 2.39
C MET A 105 -8.56 0.11 2.18
N LEU A 106 -9.13 1.10 1.52
CA LEU A 106 -10.56 1.30 1.32
C LEU A 106 -10.88 1.36 -0.16
N ASP A 107 -11.81 0.51 -0.60
CA ASP A 107 -12.49 0.67 -1.88
C ASP A 107 -13.71 1.55 -1.65
N LEU A 108 -13.87 2.56 -2.50
CA LEU A 108 -14.89 3.58 -2.38
C LEU A 108 -15.83 3.59 -3.58
N ARG A 109 -17.11 3.82 -3.29
CA ARG A 109 -18.13 4.10 -4.29
C ARG A 109 -19.05 5.18 -3.78
N ASP A 110 -19.21 6.26 -4.55
CA ASP A 110 -20.04 7.41 -4.17
C ASP A 110 -19.69 7.94 -2.76
N GLY A 111 -18.38 8.01 -2.46
CA GLY A 111 -17.86 8.49 -1.17
C GLY A 111 -18.10 7.54 0.01
N ARG A 112 -18.58 6.31 -0.23
CA ARG A 112 -18.82 5.27 0.79
C ARG A 112 -17.85 4.11 0.66
N ILE A 113 -17.44 3.55 1.79
CA ILE A 113 -16.58 2.38 1.87
C ILE A 113 -17.39 1.14 1.44
N THR A 114 -16.99 0.51 0.35
CA THR A 114 -17.56 -0.77 -0.11
C THR A 114 -16.72 -1.96 0.30
N ALA A 115 -15.41 -1.78 0.45
CA ALA A 115 -14.53 -2.78 1.04
C ALA A 115 -13.44 -2.10 1.87
N GLN A 116 -13.03 -2.74 2.95
CA GLN A 116 -11.88 -2.37 3.76
C GLN A 116 -11.02 -3.59 4.05
N THR A 117 -9.71 -3.46 3.88
CA THR A 117 -8.74 -4.42 4.41
C THR A 117 -7.85 -3.69 5.40
N SER A 118 -7.80 -4.17 6.64
CA SER A 118 -7.00 -3.61 7.72
C SER A 118 -5.96 -4.63 8.18
N LEU A 119 -4.70 -4.23 8.21
CA LEU A 119 -3.59 -5.00 8.76
C LEU A 119 -3.16 -4.33 10.07
N GLN A 120 -3.10 -5.10 11.16
CA GLN A 120 -2.73 -4.60 12.48
C GLN A 120 -1.48 -5.29 13.01
N GLU A 121 -0.47 -4.49 13.31
CA GLU A 121 0.76 -4.93 13.96
C GLU A 121 0.79 -4.46 15.41
N TRP A 122 1.02 -5.38 16.33
CA TRP A 122 1.04 -5.13 17.76
C TRP A 122 2.47 -5.15 18.27
N ASP A 123 2.78 -4.34 19.29
CA ASP A 123 3.96 -4.59 20.11
C ASP A 123 3.89 -6.03 20.67
N GLU A 124 5.00 -6.76 20.58
CA GLU A 124 5.08 -8.09 21.18
C GLU A 124 5.05 -7.99 22.71
N GLU A 125 4.26 -8.83 23.38
CA GLU A 125 4.24 -8.90 24.85
C GLU A 125 5.66 -9.17 25.35
N SER A 126 6.21 -8.23 26.14
CA SER A 126 7.53 -8.34 26.75
C SER A 126 7.55 -9.38 27.88
N GLY A 127 7.41 -10.66 27.52
CA GLY A 127 7.63 -11.83 28.35
C GLY A 127 9.13 -12.11 28.53
N GLY A 128 9.81 -11.14 29.13
CA GLY A 128 11.26 -11.07 29.27
C GLY A 128 11.71 -9.68 28.88
N ALA A 129 12.38 -8.97 29.80
CA ALA A 129 13.04 -7.74 29.44
C ALA A 129 13.91 -8.01 28.21
N ARG A 130 13.47 -7.52 27.04
CA ARG A 130 14.35 -7.42 25.89
C ARG A 130 15.50 -6.58 26.42
N PRO A 131 16.75 -7.08 26.47
CA PRO A 131 17.86 -6.17 26.77
C PRO A 131 17.67 -5.02 25.81
N GLU A 132 17.66 -3.78 26.33
CA GLU A 132 17.37 -2.57 25.57
C GLU A 132 18.12 -2.67 24.24
N ALA A 133 17.40 -3.10 23.21
CA ALA A 133 18.01 -3.41 21.95
C ALA A 133 18.25 -2.02 21.39
N ALA A 134 19.53 -1.68 21.19
CA ALA A 134 19.89 -0.48 20.45
C ALA A 134 18.90 -0.38 19.28
N PRO A 135 18.16 0.72 19.17
CA PRO A 135 17.05 0.80 18.23
C PRO A 135 17.54 0.36 16.86
N THR A 136 16.78 -0.52 16.21
CA THR A 136 17.16 -0.99 14.87
C THR A 136 17.26 0.23 13.97
N ALA A 137 18.15 0.21 12.98
CA ALA A 137 18.30 1.32 12.05
C ALA A 137 16.94 1.75 11.43
N ALA A 138 16.00 0.82 11.27
CA ALA A 138 14.64 1.09 10.82
C ALA A 138 13.76 1.81 11.87
N ALA A 139 13.83 1.42 13.16
CA ALA A 139 13.11 2.11 14.22
C ALA A 139 13.69 3.51 14.51
N GLU A 140 15.01 3.68 14.39
CA GLU A 140 15.68 4.98 14.46
C GLU A 140 15.38 5.91 13.28
N ALA A 141 15.10 5.34 12.10
CA ALA A 141 14.69 6.08 10.90
C ALA A 141 13.25 6.60 11.04
N ALA A 142 12.35 5.82 11.63
CA ALA A 142 10.93 6.18 11.79
C ALA A 142 10.67 7.38 12.73
N GLU A 143 11.61 7.72 13.62
CA GLU A 143 11.52 8.91 14.50
C GLU A 143 12.14 10.18 13.89
N ARG A 144 12.69 10.10 12.67
CA ARG A 144 13.33 11.24 11.99
C ARG A 144 12.55 11.63 10.74
N VAL A 145 12.39 12.94 10.54
CA VAL A 145 11.89 13.45 9.26
C VAL A 145 12.96 13.23 8.21
N GLU A 146 12.68 12.34 7.27
CA GLU A 146 13.49 12.11 6.09
C GLU A 146 12.83 12.76 4.86
N HIS A 147 13.62 13.46 4.07
CA HIS A 147 13.19 14.08 2.83
C HIS A 147 14.22 13.75 1.76
N LEU A 148 13.78 13.02 0.74
CA LEU A 148 14.60 12.65 -0.42
C LEU A 148 14.14 13.39 -1.66
N ASP A 149 15.09 13.65 -2.54
CA ASP A 149 14.87 14.26 -3.85
C ASP A 149 15.10 13.17 -4.90
N PHE A 150 14.07 12.90 -5.72
CA PHE A 150 14.14 11.92 -6.80
C PHE A 150 15.24 12.19 -7.84
N SER A 151 15.82 13.38 -7.87
CA SER A 151 17.00 13.67 -8.72
C SER A 151 18.31 13.09 -8.19
N LYS A 152 18.31 12.54 -6.96
CA LYS A 152 19.50 12.02 -6.26
C LYS A 152 19.22 10.65 -5.63
N PRO A 153 19.11 9.58 -6.44
CA PRO A 153 18.99 8.23 -5.91
C PRO A 153 20.25 7.79 -5.16
N ASP A 154 20.08 6.88 -4.20
CA ASP A 154 21.18 6.26 -3.47
C ASP A 154 21.98 5.29 -4.36
N GLU A 155 21.27 4.59 -5.24
CA GLU A 155 21.84 3.65 -6.21
C GLU A 155 21.12 3.78 -7.56
N VAL A 156 21.87 3.63 -8.65
CA VAL A 156 21.30 3.50 -10.00
C VAL A 156 21.79 2.20 -10.63
N ARG A 157 20.86 1.32 -10.95
CA ARG A 157 21.09 0.06 -11.66
C ARG A 157 20.67 0.22 -13.11
N THR A 158 21.61 0.19 -14.03
CA THR A 158 21.34 0.31 -15.47
C THR A 158 21.26 -1.06 -16.13
N PHE A 159 20.31 -1.23 -17.04
CA PHE A 159 20.10 -2.42 -17.87
C PHE A 159 19.58 -1.97 -19.23
N GLY A 160 19.81 -2.74 -20.30
CA GLY A 160 19.57 -2.34 -21.70
C GLY A 160 18.84 -1.02 -21.94
N HIS A 161 17.53 -1.05 -22.17
CA HIS A 161 16.68 0.14 -22.41
C HIS A 161 16.09 0.75 -21.13
N GLY A 162 16.79 0.74 -20.01
CA GLY A 162 16.24 1.35 -18.79
C GLY A 162 17.19 1.41 -17.59
N ARG A 163 16.63 1.88 -16.48
CA ARG A 163 17.32 1.89 -15.19
C ARG A 163 16.35 1.77 -14.04
N ALA A 164 16.82 1.20 -12.94
CA ALA A 164 16.21 1.29 -11.63
C ALA A 164 17.00 2.26 -10.77
N GLU A 165 16.31 3.20 -10.15
CA GLU A 165 16.88 4.15 -9.21
C GLU A 165 16.34 3.83 -7.83
N ILE A 166 17.23 3.57 -6.87
CA ILE A 166 16.89 3.03 -5.55
C ILE A 166 17.04 4.14 -4.50
N PHE A 167 16.06 4.21 -3.59
CA PHE A 167 15.97 5.16 -2.50
C PHE A 167 15.70 4.42 -1.20
N ASN A 168 16.49 4.68 -0.18
CA ASN A 168 16.30 4.16 1.17
C ASN A 168 15.68 5.28 2.03
N VAL A 169 14.44 5.10 2.46
CA VAL A 169 13.72 6.09 3.26
C VAL A 169 12.84 5.41 4.30
N GLY A 170 12.89 5.92 5.53
CA GLY A 170 12.07 5.41 6.64
C GLY A 170 12.29 3.92 6.93
N GLY A 171 13.50 3.41 6.67
CA GLY A 171 13.83 1.98 6.83
C GLY A 171 13.29 1.06 5.72
N GLY A 172 12.65 1.60 4.68
CA GLY A 172 12.19 0.86 3.50
C GLY A 172 12.97 1.22 2.23
N VAL A 173 12.67 0.52 1.13
CA VAL A 173 13.27 0.72 -0.18
C VAL A 173 12.20 1.09 -1.20
N ILE A 174 12.40 2.22 -1.89
CA ILE A 174 11.57 2.66 -3.01
C ILE A 174 12.42 2.60 -4.27
N GLY A 175 11.88 2.00 -5.33
CA GLY A 175 12.47 2.00 -6.67
C GLY A 175 11.73 2.95 -7.59
N ARG A 176 12.44 3.73 -8.40
CA ARG A 176 11.91 4.36 -9.60
C ARG A 176 12.49 3.64 -10.82
N LEU A 177 11.65 2.90 -11.55
CA LEU A 177 12.07 2.36 -12.85
C LEU A 177 11.79 3.38 -13.93
N VAL A 178 12.77 3.61 -14.79
CA VAL A 178 12.67 4.46 -15.97
C VAL A 178 12.99 3.58 -17.17
N LEU A 179 11.96 3.30 -17.98
CA LEU A 179 11.96 2.28 -19.02
C LEU A 179 11.71 2.96 -20.36
N GLU A 180 12.68 2.91 -21.26
CA GLU A 180 12.66 3.58 -22.55
C GLU A 180 11.82 2.79 -23.57
N PRO A 181 11.32 3.44 -24.64
CA PRO A 181 10.70 2.73 -25.75
C PRO A 181 11.56 1.59 -26.27
N GLY A 182 10.96 0.42 -26.44
CA GLY A 182 11.66 -0.82 -26.80
C GLY A 182 12.13 -1.66 -25.61
N TRP A 183 12.01 -1.16 -24.37
CA TRP A 183 12.32 -1.96 -23.18
C TRP A 183 11.37 -3.15 -23.04
N ARG A 184 11.95 -4.31 -22.72
CA ARG A 184 11.23 -5.53 -22.36
C ARG A 184 12.01 -6.31 -21.30
N TRP A 185 11.34 -6.72 -20.21
CA TRP A 185 11.99 -7.42 -19.10
C TRP A 185 12.76 -8.67 -19.56
N SER A 186 12.13 -9.50 -20.40
CA SER A 186 12.75 -10.74 -20.92
C SER A 186 13.96 -10.51 -21.85
N GLU A 187 14.17 -9.29 -22.34
CA GLU A 187 15.32 -8.93 -23.19
C GLU A 187 16.38 -8.18 -22.38
N ASP A 188 15.97 -7.19 -21.59
CA ASP A 188 16.88 -6.25 -20.94
C ASP A 188 17.31 -6.67 -19.52
N VAL A 189 16.45 -7.39 -18.79
CA VAL A 189 16.66 -7.70 -17.36
C VAL A 189 16.88 -9.19 -17.11
N LYS A 190 16.16 -10.05 -17.83
CA LYS A 190 16.33 -11.52 -17.76
C LYS A 190 17.79 -12.00 -17.84
N PRO A 191 18.66 -11.46 -18.72
CA PRO A 191 20.08 -11.87 -18.74
C PRO A 191 20.84 -11.57 -17.44
N LEU A 192 20.37 -10.61 -16.65
CA LEU A 192 20.94 -10.25 -15.34
C LEU A 192 20.33 -11.09 -14.21
N ALA A 193 18.99 -11.24 -14.22
CA ALA A 193 18.25 -11.96 -13.19
C ALA A 193 18.45 -13.48 -13.25
N GLY A 194 18.70 -14.05 -14.43
CA GLY A 194 18.93 -15.50 -14.61
C GLY A 194 17.67 -16.36 -14.48
N THR A 195 16.48 -15.75 -14.37
CA THR A 195 15.19 -16.43 -14.23
C THR A 195 14.42 -16.44 -15.55
N GLU A 196 13.42 -17.32 -15.69
CA GLU A 196 12.59 -17.36 -16.91
C GLU A 196 11.65 -16.15 -17.01
N TRP A 197 11.08 -15.79 -15.85
CA TRP A 197 10.12 -14.70 -15.62
C TRP A 197 10.66 -13.74 -14.56
N CYS A 198 10.09 -12.53 -14.48
CA CYS A 198 10.35 -11.66 -13.36
C CYS A 198 9.76 -12.28 -12.09
N GLU A 199 10.61 -12.57 -11.11
CA GLU A 199 10.19 -13.14 -9.83
C GLU A 199 10.08 -12.10 -8.71
N ALA A 200 10.42 -10.84 -8.99
CA ALA A 200 10.23 -9.75 -8.03
C ALA A 200 8.73 -9.42 -7.92
N PRO A 201 8.12 -9.51 -6.72
CA PRO A 201 6.77 -9.00 -6.52
C PRO A 201 6.81 -7.48 -6.55
N HIS A 202 5.85 -6.86 -7.24
CA HIS A 202 5.82 -5.42 -7.42
C HIS A 202 4.52 -4.81 -6.90
N PHE A 203 4.63 -3.67 -6.22
CA PHE A 203 3.50 -2.80 -5.93
C PHE A 203 3.84 -1.42 -6.48
N GLN A 204 3.15 -1.02 -7.55
CA GLN A 204 3.60 0.05 -8.43
C GLN A 204 2.54 1.11 -8.67
N TYR A 205 3.01 2.35 -8.79
CA TYR A 205 2.28 3.47 -9.35
C TYR A 205 2.92 3.89 -10.67
N HIS A 206 2.08 4.00 -11.70
CA HIS A 206 2.52 4.33 -13.06
C HIS A 206 2.45 5.86 -13.27
N VAL A 207 3.61 6.50 -13.37
CA VAL A 207 3.74 7.97 -13.46
C VAL A 207 3.57 8.45 -14.90
N SER A 208 4.15 7.74 -15.88
CA SER A 208 4.10 8.08 -17.30
C SER A 208 4.17 6.85 -18.19
N GLY A 209 3.82 7.02 -19.47
CA GLY A 209 3.85 5.96 -20.47
C GLY A 209 2.82 4.86 -20.27
N THR A 210 2.94 3.80 -21.08
CA THR A 210 2.13 2.58 -20.98
C THR A 210 3.05 1.37 -21.00
N ILE A 211 2.84 0.45 -20.07
CA ILE A 211 3.54 -0.83 -20.01
C ILE A 211 2.51 -1.95 -20.16
N ARG A 212 2.83 -2.93 -21.00
CA ARG A 212 2.08 -4.17 -21.07
C ARG A 212 2.68 -5.17 -20.10
N VAL A 213 1.83 -5.82 -19.33
CA VAL A 213 2.18 -6.91 -18.43
C VAL A 213 1.58 -8.20 -18.96
N HIS A 214 2.38 -9.26 -18.99
CA HIS A 214 1.96 -10.60 -19.34
C HIS A 214 2.41 -11.59 -18.26
N MET A 215 1.43 -12.11 -17.52
CA MET A 215 1.63 -13.07 -16.43
C MET A 215 1.87 -14.48 -16.98
N ALA A 216 2.56 -15.32 -16.21
CA ALA A 216 2.81 -16.72 -16.57
C ALA A 216 1.53 -17.56 -16.70
N ASP A 217 0.42 -17.15 -16.07
CA ASP A 217 -0.89 -17.79 -16.19
C ASP A 217 -1.67 -17.38 -17.46
N GLY A 218 -1.09 -16.48 -18.27
CA GLY A 218 -1.68 -15.96 -19.50
C GLY A 218 -2.52 -14.69 -19.31
N THR A 219 -2.67 -14.18 -18.08
CA THR A 219 -3.30 -12.87 -17.85
C THR A 219 -2.47 -11.76 -18.48
N GLU A 220 -3.10 -10.92 -19.29
CA GLU A 220 -2.43 -9.80 -19.98
C GLU A 220 -3.25 -8.52 -19.83
N PHE A 221 -2.58 -7.42 -19.53
CA PHE A 221 -3.19 -6.10 -19.46
C PHE A 221 -2.18 -4.97 -19.68
N ASP A 222 -2.70 -3.79 -20.02
CA ASP A 222 -1.92 -2.56 -20.08
C ASP A 222 -2.12 -1.76 -18.80
N ALA A 223 -1.02 -1.32 -18.21
CA ALA A 223 -1.00 -0.30 -17.17
C ALA A 223 -0.45 1.00 -17.74
N LYS A 224 -1.13 2.10 -17.48
CA LYS A 224 -0.80 3.43 -18.02
C LYS A 224 -0.66 4.45 -16.89
N ALA A 225 -0.20 5.64 -17.23
CA ALA A 225 -0.13 6.77 -16.31
C ALA A 225 -1.42 6.94 -15.47
N GLY A 226 -1.26 6.95 -14.15
CA GLY A 226 -2.35 7.03 -13.18
C GLY A 226 -2.78 5.70 -12.56
N ASP A 227 -2.41 4.57 -13.16
CA ASP A 227 -2.80 3.24 -12.67
C ASP A 227 -1.94 2.78 -11.49
N LEU A 228 -2.51 1.86 -10.69
CA LEU A 228 -1.82 1.10 -9.64
C LEU A 228 -1.81 -0.37 -10.03
N THR A 229 -0.68 -1.06 -9.81
CA THR A 229 -0.56 -2.50 -10.08
C THR A 229 0.09 -3.23 -8.92
N LEU A 230 -0.55 -4.32 -8.49
CA LEU A 230 0.05 -5.33 -7.63
C LEU A 230 0.36 -6.56 -8.50
N LEU A 231 1.64 -6.82 -8.75
CA LEU A 231 2.11 -7.91 -9.59
C LEU A 231 2.79 -8.97 -8.71
N PRO A 232 2.23 -10.19 -8.58
CA PRO A 232 2.96 -11.28 -7.98
C PRO A 232 4.11 -11.74 -8.89
N SER A 233 5.03 -12.51 -8.31
CA SER A 233 6.10 -13.19 -9.05
C SER A 233 5.55 -13.98 -10.24
N GLY A 234 6.24 -13.93 -11.38
CA GLY A 234 5.90 -14.67 -12.59
C GLY A 234 5.26 -13.81 -13.68
N HIS A 235 6.00 -12.83 -14.21
CA HIS A 235 5.53 -11.99 -15.32
C HIS A 235 6.66 -11.52 -16.24
N ASP A 236 6.31 -11.16 -17.47
CA ASP A 236 7.12 -10.35 -18.38
C ASP A 236 6.41 -9.00 -18.57
N ALA A 237 7.16 -7.96 -18.91
CA ALA A 237 6.59 -6.65 -19.16
C ALA A 237 7.37 -5.90 -20.23
N TRP A 238 6.71 -5.03 -20.99
CA TRP A 238 7.36 -4.22 -22.02
C TRP A 238 6.66 -2.88 -22.24
N VAL A 239 7.45 -1.88 -22.65
CA VAL A 239 6.93 -0.55 -22.96
C VAL A 239 6.11 -0.60 -24.25
N ILE A 240 4.94 0.04 -24.23
CA ILE A 240 4.07 0.23 -25.38
C ILE A 240 4.17 1.68 -25.86
N GLY A 241 4.50 1.85 -27.15
CA GLY A 241 4.57 3.16 -27.78
C GLY A 241 5.96 3.79 -27.70
N ASP A 242 6.01 5.12 -27.80
CA ASP A 242 7.21 5.95 -27.86
C ASP A 242 7.43 6.83 -26.62
N GLU A 243 6.54 6.72 -25.62
CA GLU A 243 6.69 7.42 -24.34
C GLU A 243 7.46 6.56 -23.34
N THR A 244 8.46 7.16 -22.68
CA THR A 244 9.18 6.53 -21.57
C THR A 244 8.22 6.23 -20.42
N VAL A 245 8.23 4.96 -19.98
CA VAL A 245 7.50 4.54 -18.78
C VAL A 245 8.31 4.90 -17.55
N VAL A 246 7.66 5.56 -16.60
CA VAL A 246 8.21 5.80 -15.25
C VAL A 246 7.26 5.16 -14.26
N VAL A 247 7.77 4.24 -13.44
CA VAL A 247 7.00 3.61 -12.35
C VAL A 247 7.72 3.80 -11.02
N VAL A 248 6.95 4.05 -9.97
CA VAL A 248 7.42 4.03 -8.58
C VAL A 248 6.99 2.72 -7.96
N ASP A 249 7.91 2.02 -7.29
CA ASP A 249 7.74 0.68 -6.77
C ASP A 249 8.15 0.61 -5.30
N TRP A 250 7.26 0.10 -4.45
CA TRP A 250 7.47 0.00 -3.00
C TRP A 250 7.80 -1.41 -2.52
N GLN A 251 7.83 -2.42 -3.41
CA GLN A 251 8.01 -3.81 -3.02
C GLN A 251 9.11 -4.52 -3.80
N GLY A 252 9.16 -4.35 -5.12
CA GLY A 252 10.05 -5.12 -5.98
C GLY A 252 11.47 -4.57 -6.10
N ALA A 253 11.72 -3.36 -5.60
CA ALA A 253 12.95 -2.61 -5.84
C ALA A 253 14.21 -3.22 -5.20
N VAL A 254 14.08 -3.93 -4.07
CA VAL A 254 15.22 -4.37 -3.25
C VAL A 254 16.23 -5.18 -4.06
N HIS A 255 15.77 -6.19 -4.80
CA HIS A 255 16.63 -7.09 -5.56
C HIS A 255 16.50 -6.93 -7.08
N TYR A 256 15.80 -5.90 -7.54
CA TYR A 256 15.53 -5.73 -8.96
C TYR A 256 16.82 -5.44 -9.73
N ALA A 257 17.01 -6.18 -10.82
CA ALA A 257 18.17 -6.09 -11.71
C ALA A 257 19.54 -6.25 -11.02
N GLU A 258 19.59 -6.95 -9.88
CA GLU A 258 20.83 -7.40 -9.25
C GLU A 258 21.31 -8.72 -9.89
N LYS A 259 22.63 -8.95 -9.84
CA LYS A 259 23.18 -10.29 -10.14
C LYS A 259 23.02 -11.16 -8.88
N PRO A 260 22.69 -12.45 -9.02
CA PRO A 260 22.66 -13.38 -7.90
C PRO A 260 24.03 -13.57 -7.22
#